data_AF-A0A355BFF5-F1
#
_entry.id   AF-A0A355BFF5-F1
#
_cell.length_a   1.000
_cell.length_b   1.000
_cell.length_c   1.000
_cell.angle_alpha   90.00
_cell.angle_beta   90.00
_cell.angle_gamma   90.00
#
_symmetry.space_group_name_H-M   'P 1'
#
loop_
_entity.id
_entity.type
_entity.pdbx_description
1 polymer ?
#
loop_
_entity_poly.entity_id
_entity_poly.type
_entity_poly.pdbx_seq_one_letter_code
_entity_poly.pdbx_strand_id
1 'polypeptide(L)' 'LLQRPLAELKIITCHLGNGASVTAVDKGKSVDTSMGFTPLEGLIMGTR' A
#
# COMPACT_ATOMS: atom_id res chain seq x y z
N LEU A 1 7.80 7.57 15.93
CA LEU A 1 8.12 6.13 15.98
C LEU A 1 9.48 5.81 15.35
N LEU A 2 9.76 6.21 14.10
CA LEU A 2 11.02 5.85 13.43
C LEU A 2 12.11 6.93 13.44
N GLN A 3 11.78 8.19 13.75
CA GLN A 3 12.71 9.34 13.82
C GLN A 3 13.73 9.42 12.66
N ARG A 4 13.31 9.01 11.45
CA ARG A 4 14.14 8.98 10.25
C ARG A 4 13.43 9.68 9.11
N PRO A 5 14.17 10.36 8.21
CA PRO A 5 13.57 10.99 7.03
C PRO A 5 12.88 9.95 6.13
N LEU A 6 11.75 10.33 5.51
CA LEU A 6 11.02 9.46 4.56
C LEU A 6 11.91 8.96 3.42
N ALA A 7 12.87 9.77 2.98
CA ALA A 7 13.79 9.46 1.88
C ALA A 7 14.75 8.27 2.18
N GLU A 8 14.79 7.79 3.42
CA GLU A 8 15.62 6.65 3.82
C GLU A 8 14.80 5.38 4.11
N LEU A 9 13.47 5.46 4.00
CA LEU A 9 12.58 4.40 4.42
C LEU A 9 12.10 3.57 3.23
N LYS A 10 12.02 2.26 3.45
CA LYS A 10 11.29 1.31 2.62
C LYS A 10 10.11 0.81 3.44
N ILE A 11 8.90 1.12 3.00
CA ILE A 11 7.68 0.90 3.76
C ILE A 11 6.72 0.08 2.92
N ILE A 12 6.09 -0.92 3.53
CA ILE A 12 4.88 -1.55 3.00
C ILE A 12 3.71 -1.04 3.81
N THR A 13 2.75 -0.39 3.17
CA THR A 13 1.52 0.07 3.83
C THR A 13 0.39 -0.90 3.52
N CYS A 14 -0.31 -1.37 4.55
CA CYS A 14 -1.48 -2.22 4.42
C CYS A 14 -2.72 -1.44 4.82
N HIS A 15 -3.56 -1.08 3.87
CA HIS A 15 -4.89 -0.52 4.14
C HIS A 15 -5.89 -1.67 4.15
N LEU A 16 -6.45 -1.96 5.32
CA LEU A 16 -7.38 -3.09 5.51
C LEU A 16 -8.74 -2.55 5.97
N GLY A 17 -9.67 -2.45 5.04
CA GLY A 17 -11.06 -2.06 5.27
C GLY A 17 -12.01 -2.82 4.36
N ASN A 18 -13.20 -2.27 4.11
CA ASN A 18 -14.16 -2.88 3.18
C ASN A 18 -13.58 -3.02 1.75
N GLY A 19 -12.73 -2.07 1.35
CA GLY A 19 -11.74 -2.26 0.29
C GLY A 19 -10.35 -2.38 0.92
N ALA A 20 -9.50 -3.25 0.38
CA ALA A 20 -8.19 -3.51 0.94
C ALA A 20 -7.09 -3.41 -0.13
N SER A 21 -5.94 -2.84 0.24
CA SER A 21 -4.77 -2.78 -0.63
C SER A 21 -3.46 -2.81 0.16
N VAL A 22 -2.42 -3.30 -0.50
CA VAL A 22 -1.02 -3.18 -0.05
C VAL A 22 -0.26 -2.30 -1.03
N THR A 23 0.53 -1.37 -0.52
CA THR A 23 1.34 -0.46 -1.34
C THR A 23 2.78 -0.51 -0.90
N ALA A 24 3.69 -0.71 -1.86
CA ALA A 24 5.11 -0.60 -1.66
C ALA A 24 5.54 0.86 -1.84
N VAL A 25 6.19 1.41 -0.82
CA VAL A 25 6.65 2.80 -0.79
C VAL A 25 8.17 2.81 -0.61
N ASP A 26 8.89 3.28 -1.62
CA ASP A 26 10.33 3.49 -1.57
C ASP A 26 10.62 4.98 -1.43
N LYS A 27 11.32 5.34 -0.36
CA LYS A 27 11.75 6.72 -0.07
C LYS A 27 10.60 7.74 -0.07
N GLY A 28 9.43 7.32 0.41
CA GLY A 28 8.22 8.13 0.46
C GLY A 28 7.44 8.21 -0.86
N LYS A 29 7.86 7.49 -1.91
CA LYS A 29 7.12 7.40 -3.19
C LYS A 29 6.52 6.01 -3.35
N SER A 30 5.25 5.95 -3.76
CA SER A 30 4.60 4.71 -4.15
C SER A 30 5.28 4.16 -5.40
N VAL A 31 5.79 2.93 -5.34
CA VAL A 31 6.44 2.26 -6.47
C VAL A 31 5.62 1.11 -7.01
N ASP A 32 4.74 0.53 -6.18
CA ASP A 32 3.83 -0.53 -6.58
C ASP A 32 2.62 -0.58 -5.64
N THR A 33 1.49 -1.08 -6.13
CA THR A 33 0.28 -1.29 -5.31
C THR A 33 -0.50 -2.50 -5.80
N SER A 34 -1.18 -3.18 -4.88
CA SER A 34 -1.93 -4.37 -5.19
C SER A 34 -3.18 -4.12 -6.05
N MET A 35 -3.70 -2.89 -6.08
CA MET A 35 -4.86 -2.55 -6.92
C MET A 35 -4.41 -2.20 -8.34
N GLY A 36 -5.19 -2.64 -9.33
CA GLY A 36 -4.94 -2.37 -10.73
C GLY A 36 -5.67 -1.14 -11.25
N PHE A 37 -6.08 -1.19 -12.52
CA PHE A 37 -6.88 -0.12 -13.15
C PHE A 37 -8.19 0.16 -12.42
N THR A 38 -8.75 -0.86 -11.76
CA THR A 38 -9.90 -0.72 -10.87
C THR A 38 -9.57 -1.34 -9.52
N PRO A 39 -10.34 -1.03 -8.46
CA PRO A 39 -10.14 -1.63 -7.14
C PRO A 39 -10.44 -3.14 -7.08
N LEU A 40 -10.68 -3.84 -8.21
CA LEU A 40 -11.07 -5.27 -8.24
C LEU A 40 -9.86 -6.17 -8.06
N GLU A 41 -8.71 -5.71 -8.54
CA GLU A 41 -7.46 -6.44 -8.43
C GLU A 41 -6.85 -6.25 -7.04
N GLY A 42 -6.12 -7.25 -6.57
CA GLY A 42 -5.35 -7.19 -5.34
C GLY A 42 -5.86 -8.17 -4.29
N LEU A 43 -6.10 -7.65 -3.08
CA LEU A 43 -6.45 -8.45 -1.91
C LEU A 43 -7.90 -8.94 -1.96
N ILE A 44 -8.18 -9.99 -1.18
CA ILE A 44 -9.56 -10.33 -0.80
C ILE A 44 -10.20 -9.16 -0.05
N MET A 45 -11.49 -8.89 -0.29
CA MET A 45 -12.19 -7.77 0.34
C MET A 45 -13.57 -8.20 0.82
N GLY A 46 -14.30 -7.31 1.49
CA GLY A 46 -15.55 -7.70 2.17
C GLY A 46 -16.62 -8.27 1.24
N THR A 47 -16.73 -7.75 0.01
CA THR A 47 -17.71 -8.18 -1.00
C THR A 47 -17.07 -8.47 -2.36
N ARG A 48 -15.75 -8.69 -2.39
CA ARG A 48 -14.97 -9.02 -3.59
C ARG A 48 -14.15 -10.27 -3.37
#